data_AF-A0A497N4X4-F1
#
_entry.id   AF-A0A497N4X4-F1
#
_cell.length_a   1.000
_cell.length_b   1.000
_cell.length_c   1.000
_cell.angle_alpha   90.00
_cell.angle_beta   90.00
_cell.angle_gamma   90.00
#
_symmetry.space_group_name_H-M   'P 1'
#
loop_
_entity.id
_entity.type
_entity.pdbx_description
1 polymer ?
#
loop_
_entity_poly.entity_id
_entity_poly.type
_entity_poly.pdbx_seq_one_letter_code
_entity_poly.pdbx_strand_id
1 'polypeptide(L)'
;NVLFGVMGGKFSEGVDYPNNILTCVVAVGLPYATWNVYQRALISYYNRQFPGKGRLYAYLTPAILRLIQACGRVHRSPADKGCIVILDERITHPNIKKQLPRYFQREMKTVMSPRECAQQIKAFWEGFSGNSPVRYLE
;
A
#
# COMPACT_ATOMS: atom_id res chain seq x y z
N ASN A 1 10.69 3.41 -18.04
CA ASN A 1 10.98 2.02 -17.63
C ASN A 1 9.89 1.54 -16.70
N VAL A 2 9.42 0.30 -16.86
CA VAL A 2 8.42 -0.32 -15.98
C VAL A 2 9.06 -1.56 -15.38
N LEU A 3 9.01 -1.68 -14.05
CA LEU A 3 9.49 -2.82 -13.32
C LEU A 3 8.29 -3.56 -12.72
N PHE A 4 8.19 -4.86 -12.99
CA PHE A 4 7.19 -5.74 -12.38
C PHE A 4 7.81 -6.53 -11.24
N GLY A 5 7.12 -6.58 -10.09
CA GLY A 5 7.52 -7.37 -8.93
C GLY A 5 6.29 -7.91 -8.20
N VAL A 6 6.44 -9.07 -7.56
CA VAL A 6 5.38 -9.68 -6.76
C VAL A 6 5.51 -9.20 -5.31
N MET A 7 4.40 -8.81 -4.69
CA MET A 7 4.37 -8.52 -3.25
C MET A 7 4.66 -9.80 -2.45
N GLY A 8 5.80 -9.85 -1.75
CA GLY A 8 6.26 -11.01 -0.98
C GLY A 8 7.25 -11.92 -1.72
N GLY A 9 7.75 -11.56 -2.90
CA GLY A 9 8.86 -12.25 -3.58
C GLY A 9 10.23 -11.61 -3.26
N LYS A 10 11.35 -12.24 -3.65
CA LYS A 10 12.71 -11.69 -3.43
C LYS A 10 12.91 -10.25 -3.95
N PHE A 11 12.16 -9.86 -4.99
CA PHE A 11 12.15 -8.47 -5.50
C PHE A 11 11.50 -7.47 -4.54
N SER A 12 10.62 -7.90 -3.62
CA SER A 12 9.99 -7.06 -2.59
C SER A 12 10.77 -6.95 -1.27
N GLU A 13 11.94 -7.59 -1.15
CA GLU A 13 12.79 -7.48 0.04
C GLU A 13 14.19 -6.91 -0.21
N GLY A 14 14.81 -7.13 -1.39
CA GLY A 14 16.26 -6.88 -1.55
C GLY A 14 16.74 -5.88 -2.62
N VAL A 15 15.86 -5.24 -3.39
CA VAL A 15 16.30 -4.31 -4.46
C VAL A 15 16.05 -2.87 -4.05
N ASP A 16 17.12 -2.22 -3.60
CA ASP A 16 17.20 -0.79 -3.38
C ASP A 16 17.52 -0.11 -4.72
N TYR A 17 16.64 0.76 -5.22
CA TYR A 17 16.83 1.44 -6.51
C TYR A 17 17.32 2.87 -6.25
N PRO A 18 18.63 3.16 -6.17
CA PRO A 18 19.10 4.52 -5.92
C PRO A 18 18.60 5.51 -6.99
N ASN A 19 18.50 6.80 -6.63
CA ASN A 19 18.25 7.94 -7.53
C ASN A 19 16.83 8.08 -8.12
N ASN A 20 15.77 8.00 -7.30
CA ASN A 20 14.41 8.43 -7.73
C ASN A 20 13.82 7.64 -8.93
N ILE A 21 14.33 6.44 -9.22
CA ILE A 21 13.89 5.63 -10.38
C ILE A 21 12.45 5.12 -10.21
N LEU A 22 11.96 5.00 -8.97
CA LEU A 22 10.60 4.55 -8.65
C LEU A 22 9.69 5.73 -8.32
N THR A 23 9.13 6.35 -9.34
CA THR A 23 8.15 7.45 -9.21
C THR A 23 6.72 6.97 -9.00
N CYS A 24 6.43 5.71 -9.30
CA CYS A 24 5.09 5.14 -9.17
C CYS A 24 5.14 3.66 -8.75
N VAL A 25 4.30 3.27 -7.80
CA VAL A 25 4.02 1.86 -7.47
C VAL A 25 2.57 1.55 -7.76
N VAL A 26 2.35 0.46 -8.50
CA VAL A 26 1.03 -0.10 -8.75
C VAL A 26 0.91 -1.40 -7.97
N ALA A 27 0.11 -1.36 -6.91
CA ALA A 27 -0.23 -2.47 -6.06
C ALA A 27 -1.47 -3.19 -6.61
N VAL A 28 -1.30 -4.39 -7.17
CA VAL A 28 -2.42 -5.18 -7.70
C VAL A 28 -2.91 -6.17 -6.65
N GLY A 29 -4.07 -5.88 -6.05
CA GLY A 29 -4.65 -6.71 -5.00
C GLY A 29 -3.97 -6.57 -3.62
N LEU A 30 -4.64 -7.11 -2.61
CA LEU A 30 -4.11 -7.28 -1.25
C LEU A 30 -3.33 -8.61 -1.13
N PRO A 31 -2.11 -8.60 -0.55
CA PRO A 31 -1.25 -9.77 -0.43
C PRO A 31 -1.64 -10.65 0.76
N TYR A 32 -2.84 -11.21 0.70
CA TYR A 32 -3.32 -12.18 1.68
C TYR A 32 -2.52 -13.48 1.63
N ALA A 33 -2.33 -14.10 2.79
CA ALA A 33 -1.76 -15.44 2.87
C ALA A 33 -2.65 -16.46 2.15
N THR A 34 -2.05 -17.54 1.64
CA THR A 34 -2.83 -18.65 1.09
C THR A 34 -3.69 -19.29 2.17
N TRP A 35 -4.93 -19.64 1.83
CA TRP A 35 -5.85 -20.28 2.76
C TRP A 35 -5.54 -21.77 2.96
N ASN A 36 -4.57 -22.08 3.84
CA ASN A 36 -4.12 -23.45 4.13
C ASN A 36 -4.37 -23.85 5.59
N VAL A 37 -3.97 -25.08 5.95
CA VAL A 37 -4.15 -25.64 7.32
C VAL A 37 -3.42 -24.79 8.36
N TYR A 38 -2.18 -24.38 8.06
CA TYR A 38 -1.40 -23.51 8.94
C TYR A 38 -2.12 -22.18 9.19
N GLN A 39 -2.63 -21.54 8.14
CA GLN A 39 -3.32 -20.26 8.24
C GLN A 39 -4.59 -20.37 9.08
N ARG A 40 -5.36 -21.47 8.95
CA ARG A 40 -6.53 -21.73 9.78
C ARG A 40 -6.14 -21.94 11.25
N ALA A 41 -5.11 -22.74 11.51
CA ALA A 41 -4.60 -22.96 12.86
C ALA A 41 -4.12 -21.66 13.52
N LEU A 42 -3.44 -20.79 12.77
CA LEU A 42 -2.99 -19.49 13.24
C LEU A 42 -4.17 -18.56 13.57
N ILE A 43 -5.19 -18.51 12.72
CA ILE A 43 -6.44 -17.78 13.01
C ILE A 43 -7.09 -18.31 14.29
N SER A 44 -7.21 -19.64 14.45
CA SER A 44 -7.77 -20.25 15.65
C SER A 44 -6.95 -19.95 16.91
N TYR A 45 -5.62 -19.95 16.81
CA TYR A 45 -4.74 -19.56 17.90
C TYR A 45 -5.00 -18.11 18.34
N TYR A 46 -4.94 -17.16 17.41
CA TYR A 46 -5.19 -15.75 17.73
C TYR A 46 -6.63 -15.51 18.18
N ASN A 47 -7.61 -16.28 17.72
CA ASN A 47 -8.99 -16.16 18.20
C ASN A 47 -9.15 -16.67 19.64
N ARG A 48 -8.35 -17.66 20.07
CA ARG A 48 -8.33 -18.10 21.48
C ARG A 48 -7.68 -17.06 22.39
N GLN A 49 -6.58 -16.44 21.95
CA GLN A 49 -5.87 -15.42 22.72
C GLN A 49 -6.59 -14.07 22.71
N PHE A 50 -7.22 -13.73 21.58
CA PHE A 50 -7.93 -12.48 21.34
C PHE A 50 -9.29 -12.76 20.68
N PRO A 51 -10.34 -13.02 21.48
CA PRO A 51 -11.67 -13.37 20.96
C PRO A 51 -12.17 -12.41 19.88
N GLY A 52 -12.57 -12.96 18.75
CA GLY A 52 -13.08 -12.21 17.58
C GLY A 52 -12.00 -11.55 16.72
N LYS A 53 -10.72 -11.55 17.13
CA LYS A 53 -9.61 -10.89 16.42
C LYS A 53 -8.70 -11.84 15.65
N GLY A 54 -9.01 -13.15 15.61
CA GLY A 54 -8.20 -14.14 14.92
C GLY A 54 -7.88 -13.80 13.45
N ARG A 55 -8.91 -13.45 12.66
CA ARG A 55 -8.73 -13.05 11.25
C ARG A 55 -8.01 -11.71 11.10
N LEU A 56 -8.23 -10.78 12.04
CA LEU A 56 -7.56 -9.49 12.02
C LEU A 56 -6.05 -9.69 12.13
N TYR A 57 -5.58 -10.35 13.18
CA TYR A 57 -4.17 -10.49 13.47
C TYR A 57 -3.45 -11.51 12.60
N ALA A 58 -4.08 -12.64 12.27
CA ALA A 58 -3.43 -13.68 11.50
C ALA A 58 -3.46 -13.45 9.98
N TYR A 59 -4.42 -12.67 9.47
CA TYR A 59 -4.71 -12.61 8.03
C TYR A 59 -4.69 -11.19 7.46
N LEU A 60 -5.47 -10.27 8.04
CA LEU A 60 -5.59 -8.91 7.53
C LEU A 60 -4.37 -8.04 7.83
N THR A 61 -3.94 -7.96 9.10
CA THR A 61 -2.81 -7.13 9.51
C THR A 61 -1.53 -7.50 8.75
N PRO A 62 -1.14 -8.79 8.59
CA PRO A 62 0.04 -9.15 7.81
C PRO A 62 -0.07 -8.75 6.33
N ALA A 63 -1.26 -8.83 5.72
CA ALA A 63 -1.46 -8.40 4.34
C ALA A 63 -1.29 -6.88 4.18
N ILE A 64 -1.84 -6.11 5.12
CA ILE A 64 -1.72 -4.65 5.12
C ILE A 64 -0.26 -4.22 5.34
N LEU A 65 0.46 -4.86 6.25
CA LEU A 65 1.88 -4.57 6.45
C LEU A 65 2.70 -4.84 5.19
N ARG A 66 2.47 -5.95 4.50
CA ARG A 66 3.13 -6.25 3.21
C ARG A 66 2.83 -5.20 2.14
N LEU A 67 1.57 -4.76 2.05
CA LEU A 67 1.18 -3.68 1.14
C LEU A 67 1.93 -2.38 1.46
N ILE A 68 1.96 -1.97 2.74
CA ILE A 68 2.65 -0.75 3.17
C ILE A 68 4.15 -0.84 2.86
N GLN A 69 4.78 -1.98 3.12
CA GLN A 69 6.20 -2.20 2.79
C GLN A 69 6.46 -2.10 1.29
N ALA A 70 5.57 -2.64 0.45
CA ALA A 70 5.67 -2.50 -0.99
C ALA A 70 5.54 -1.04 -1.44
N CYS A 71 4.60 -0.29 -0.87
CA CYS A 71 4.36 1.12 -1.20
C CYS A 71 5.45 2.07 -0.66
N GLY A 72 6.00 1.80 0.53
CA GLY A 72 7.01 2.63 1.20
C GLY A 72 8.32 2.75 0.42
N ARG A 73 8.56 1.86 -0.55
CA ARG A 73 9.73 1.90 -1.44
C ARG A 73 9.77 3.13 -2.36
N VAL A 74 8.62 3.74 -2.61
CA VAL A 74 8.50 4.97 -3.42
C VAL A 74 8.78 6.23 -2.61
N HIS A 75 8.66 6.17 -1.28
CA HIS A 75 8.80 7.33 -0.40
C HIS A 75 9.97 7.08 0.57
N ARG A 76 11.21 7.26 0.08
CA ARG A 76 12.45 7.00 0.84
C ARG A 76 13.06 8.26 1.46
N SER A 77 12.74 9.44 0.94
CA SER A 77 13.11 10.72 1.52
C SER A 77 11.92 11.70 1.57
N PRO A 78 11.92 12.69 2.48
CA PRO A 78 10.91 13.76 2.49
C PRO A 78 10.84 14.58 1.20
N ALA A 79 11.90 14.56 0.39
CA ALA A 79 11.96 15.23 -0.91
C ALA A 79 11.46 14.34 -2.06
N ASP A 80 11.23 13.04 -1.80
CA ASP A 80 10.80 12.10 -2.83
C ASP A 80 9.32 12.28 -3.12
N LYS A 81 9.01 12.52 -4.39
CA LYS A 81 7.65 12.53 -4.91
C LYS A 81 7.35 11.23 -5.62
N GLY A 82 6.27 10.56 -5.22
CA GLY A 82 5.79 9.42 -5.96
C GLY A 82 4.32 9.12 -5.75
N CYS A 83 3.77 8.36 -6.69
CA CYS A 83 2.37 7.98 -6.75
C CYS A 83 2.20 6.52 -6.34
N ILE A 84 1.18 6.23 -5.52
CA ILE A 84 0.80 4.87 -5.16
C ILE A 84 -0.59 4.62 -5.73
N VAL A 85 -0.71 3.61 -6.58
CA VAL A 85 -1.98 3.16 -7.16
C VAL A 85 -2.30 1.79 -6.59
N ILE A 86 -3.45 1.63 -5.93
CA ILE A 86 -3.89 0.35 -5.37
C ILE A 86 -5.11 -0.12 -6.15
N LEU A 87 -4.95 -1.23 -6.86
CA LEU A 87 -6.00 -1.87 -7.66
C LEU A 87 -6.64 -2.99 -6.82
N ASP A 88 -7.43 -2.58 -5.82
CA ASP A 88 -8.23 -3.50 -5.00
C ASP A 88 -9.37 -2.74 -4.31
N GLU A 89 -10.62 -3.00 -4.68
CA GLU A 89 -11.79 -2.32 -4.09
C GLU A 89 -11.91 -2.55 -2.58
N ARG A 90 -11.42 -3.70 -2.08
CA ARG A 90 -11.57 -4.10 -0.67
C ARG A 90 -10.86 -3.12 0.26
N ILE A 91 -9.87 -2.37 -0.23
CA ILE A 91 -9.17 -1.35 0.55
C ILE A 91 -10.09 -0.21 1.00
N THR A 92 -11.18 0.02 0.27
CA THR A 92 -12.18 1.05 0.58
C THR A 92 -13.13 0.62 1.70
N HIS A 93 -13.23 -0.68 2.00
CA HIS A 93 -14.08 -1.19 3.06
C HIS A 93 -13.64 -0.61 4.42
N PRO A 94 -14.55 -0.06 5.25
CA PRO A 94 -14.20 0.58 6.51
C PRO A 94 -13.34 -0.28 7.44
N ASN A 95 -13.60 -1.59 7.45
CA ASN A 95 -12.85 -2.55 8.26
C ASN A 95 -11.40 -2.74 7.85
N ILE A 96 -11.08 -2.50 6.58
CA ILE A 96 -9.72 -2.58 6.02
C ILE A 96 -9.09 -1.19 6.04
N LYS A 97 -9.81 -0.16 5.59
CA LYS A 97 -9.32 1.23 5.57
C LYS A 97 -8.79 1.68 6.94
N LYS A 98 -9.47 1.32 8.03
CA LYS A 98 -9.05 1.64 9.40
C LYS A 98 -7.72 1.00 9.83
N GLN A 99 -7.27 -0.05 9.12
CA GLN A 99 -5.99 -0.72 9.37
C GLN A 99 -4.81 -0.05 8.65
N LEU A 100 -5.09 0.82 7.67
CA LEU A 100 -4.05 1.55 6.95
C LEU A 100 -3.47 2.67 7.82
N PRO A 101 -2.26 3.16 7.52
CA PRO A 101 -1.71 4.35 8.16
C PRO A 101 -2.63 5.56 7.95
N ARG A 102 -2.65 6.49 8.92
CA ARG A 102 -3.52 7.69 8.87
C ARG A 102 -3.32 8.52 7.61
N TYR A 103 -2.08 8.65 7.13
CA TYR A 103 -1.78 9.42 5.91
C TYR A 103 -2.41 8.77 4.67
N PHE A 104 -2.36 7.43 4.54
CA PHE A 104 -3.10 6.72 3.48
C PHE A 104 -4.61 6.99 3.59
N GLN A 105 -5.18 6.91 4.78
CA GLN A 105 -6.63 7.11 4.95
C GLN A 105 -7.09 8.51 4.54
N ARG A 106 -6.23 9.53 4.74
CA ARG A 106 -6.49 10.95 4.44
C ARG A 106 -6.26 11.28 2.96
N GLU A 107 -5.21 10.73 2.36
CA GLU A 107 -4.73 11.13 1.03
C GLU A 107 -5.23 10.22 -0.10
N MET A 108 -5.67 8.99 0.23
CA MET A 108 -6.21 8.04 -0.74
C MET A 108 -7.50 8.56 -1.37
N LYS A 109 -7.52 8.59 -2.70
CA LYS A 109 -8.71 8.87 -3.50
C LYS A 109 -9.19 7.57 -4.15
N THR A 110 -10.50 7.32 -4.07
CA THR A 110 -11.13 6.21 -4.80
C THR A 110 -11.47 6.68 -6.21
N VAL A 111 -11.17 5.86 -7.20
CA VAL A 111 -11.50 6.08 -8.62
C VAL A 111 -12.26 4.87 -9.14
N MET A 112 -13.22 5.09 -10.03
CA MET A 112 -14.12 4.05 -10.52
C MET A 112 -13.80 3.58 -11.95
N SER A 113 -12.86 4.26 -12.63
CA SER A 113 -12.44 3.89 -13.98
C SER A 113 -10.95 4.09 -14.22
N PRO A 114 -10.34 3.34 -15.16
CA PRO A 114 -8.96 3.56 -15.57
C PRO A 114 -8.69 4.97 -16.09
N ARG A 115 -9.68 5.57 -16.78
CA ARG A 115 -9.57 6.95 -17.30
C ARG A 115 -9.46 7.98 -16.16
N GLU A 116 -10.32 7.84 -15.15
CA GLU A 116 -10.28 8.70 -13.96
C GLU A 116 -8.97 8.51 -13.19
N CYS A 117 -8.49 7.27 -13.04
CA CYS A 117 -7.19 6.97 -12.44
C CYS A 117 -6.06 7.70 -13.18
N ALA A 118 -6.02 7.60 -14.51
CA ALA A 118 -5.03 8.29 -15.34
C ALA A 118 -5.09 9.82 -15.19
N GLN A 119 -6.29 10.40 -15.12
CA GLN A 119 -6.48 11.83 -14.88
C GLN A 119 -5.95 12.25 -13.50
N GLN A 120 -6.23 11.47 -12.44
CA GLN A 120 -5.72 11.77 -11.10
C GLN A 120 -4.19 11.67 -11.02
N ILE A 121 -3.59 10.66 -11.67
CA ILE A 121 -2.13 10.53 -11.74
C ILE A 121 -1.54 11.73 -12.49
N LYS A 122 -2.12 12.12 -13.63
CA LYS A 122 -1.67 13.29 -14.39
C LYS A 122 -1.74 14.57 -13.56
N ALA A 123 -2.87 14.83 -12.91
CA ALA A 123 -3.05 15.99 -12.04
C ALA A 123 -2.07 15.99 -10.85
N PHE A 124 -1.78 14.83 -10.27
CA PHE A 124 -0.78 14.69 -9.21
C PHE A 124 0.61 15.18 -9.66
N TRP A 125 1.03 14.83 -10.87
CA TRP A 125 2.33 15.25 -11.41
C TRP A 125 2.32 16.71 -11.88
N GLU A 126 1.28 17.16 -12.56
CA GLU A 126 1.16 18.54 -13.05
C GLU A 126 1.09 19.56 -11.91
N GLY A 127 0.39 19.24 -10.82
CA GLY A 127 0.32 20.06 -9.62
C GLY A 127 1.66 20.22 -8.87
N PHE A 128 2.71 19.50 -9.27
CA PHE A 128 4.08 19.75 -8.78
C PHE A 128 4.77 20.92 -9.47
N SER A 129 4.37 21.21 -10.71
CA SER A 129 5.13 22.07 -11.63
C SER A 129 5.08 23.55 -11.24
N GLY A 130 4.46 23.88 -10.10
CA GLY A 130 4.33 25.23 -9.55
C GLY A 130 4.76 25.28 -8.10
N ASN A 131 5.98 25.76 -7.88
CA ASN A 131 6.42 26.61 -6.77
C ASN A 131 5.62 26.51 -5.45
N SER A 132 5.74 25.39 -4.72
CA SER A 132 5.28 25.30 -3.33
C SER A 132 6.47 24.96 -2.42
N PRO A 133 6.88 25.86 -1.51
CA PRO A 133 8.00 25.62 -0.62
C PRO A 133 7.68 24.48 0.33
N VAL A 134 8.66 23.59 0.50
CA VAL A 134 8.67 22.50 1.46
C VAL A 134 8.32 23.06 2.84
N ARG A 135 7.10 22.84 3.33
CA ARG A 135 6.75 23.09 4.72
C ARG A 135 7.28 21.92 5.55
N TYR A 136 8.45 22.11 6.14
CA TYR A 136 8.89 21.29 7.27
C TYR A 136 7.89 21.52 8.40
N LEU A 137 7.21 20.46 8.82
CA LEU A 137 6.48 20.43 10.09
C LEU A 137 7.46 19.88 11.12
N GLU A 138 7.92 20.76 12.02
CA GLU A 138 8.47 20.39 13.33
C GLU A 138 7.38 19.74 14.20
#